data_AF-V8CTS7-F1
#
_entry.id   AF-V8CTS7-F1
#
_cell.length_a   1.000
_cell.length_b   1.000
_cell.length_c   1.000
_cell.angle_alpha   90.00
_cell.angle_beta   90.00
_cell.angle_gamma   90.00
#
_symmetry.space_group_name_H-M   'P 1'
#
loop_
_entity.id
_entity.type
_entity.pdbx_description
1 polymer ?
#
loop_
_entity_poly.entity_id
_entity_poly.type
_entity_poly.pdbx_seq_one_letter_code
_entity_poly.pdbx_strand_id
1 'polypeptide(L)' 'MRGGPVLRAEDLHKMAWHMHYDEGMSWEQIAAELEEPLAAVERMAAAYEHLTDTVAADAQHVLF' A
#
# COMPACT_ATOMS: atom_id res chain seq x y z
N MET A 1 -10.24 -27.80 4.65
CA MET A 1 -11.28 -26.77 4.72
C MET A 1 -10.60 -25.41 4.61
N ARG A 2 -11.18 -24.53 3.77
CA ARG A 2 -10.95 -23.07 3.68
C ARG A 2 -9.50 -22.60 3.58
N GLY A 3 -8.92 -22.74 2.39
CA GLY A 3 -7.94 -21.76 1.93
C GLY A 3 -8.70 -20.45 1.75
N GLY A 4 -8.57 -19.52 2.70
CA GLY A 4 -9.06 -18.16 2.54
C GLY A 4 -8.46 -17.53 1.29
N PRO A 5 -9.08 -16.50 0.69
CA PRO A 5 -8.45 -15.76 -0.37
C PRO A 5 -7.11 -15.26 0.18
N VAL A 6 -6.01 -15.81 -0.34
CA VAL A 6 -4.67 -15.28 -0.09
C VAL A 6 -4.70 -13.93 -0.79
N LEU A 7 -5.03 -12.89 -0.04
CA LEU A 7 -4.83 -11.52 -0.47
C LEU A 7 -3.38 -11.45 -0.93
N ARG A 8 -3.19 -11.21 -2.23
CA ARG A 8 -1.84 -11.11 -2.76
C ARG A 8 -1.21 -9.89 -2.10
N ALA A 9 0.11 -9.90 -1.89
CA ALA A 9 0.81 -8.78 -1.28
C ALA A 9 0.43 -7.43 -1.96
N GLU A 10 0.23 -7.43 -3.27
CA GLU A 10 -0.27 -6.28 -4.03
C GLU A 10 -1.65 -5.77 -3.61
N ASP A 11 -2.58 -6.66 -3.25
CA ASP A 11 -3.91 -6.27 -2.79
C ASP A 11 -3.85 -5.66 -1.38
N LEU A 12 -2.96 -6.20 -0.52
CA LEU A 12 -2.68 -5.62 0.80
C LEU A 12 -2.07 -4.22 0.69
N HIS A 13 -1.17 -4.00 -0.28
CA HIS A 13 -0.55 -2.68 -0.49
C HIS A 13 -1.59 -1.63 -0.86
N LYS A 14 -2.48 -1.94 -1.80
CA LYS A 14 -3.55 -1.03 -2.21
C LYS A 14 -4.52 -0.75 -1.08
N MET A 15 -4.85 -1.76 -0.29
CA MET A 15 -5.77 -1.63 0.83
C MET A 15 -5.17 -0.77 1.95
N ALA A 16 -3.91 -0.99 2.31
CA ALA A 16 -3.18 -0.16 3.27
C ALA A 16 -3.11 1.31 2.82
N TRP A 17 -2.83 1.54 1.54
CA TRP A 17 -2.77 2.88 0.97
C TRP A 17 -4.14 3.59 1.00
N HIS A 18 -5.21 2.89 0.63
CA HIS A 18 -6.57 3.43 0.71
C HIS A 18 -6.96 3.79 2.14
N MET A 19 -6.69 2.93 3.13
CA MET A 19 -6.96 3.25 4.54
C MET A 19 -6.18 4.49 5.02
N HIS A 20 -4.94 4.67 4.55
CA HIS A 20 -4.15 5.84 4.93
C HIS A 20 -4.68 7.13 4.29
N TYR A 21 -4.93 7.13 2.99
CA TYR A 21 -5.26 8.34 2.23
C TYR A 21 -6.74 8.68 2.23
N ASP A 22 -7.61 7.68 2.09
CA ASP A 22 -9.07 7.90 1.96
C ASP A 22 -9.75 7.89 3.33
N GLU A 23 -9.26 7.08 4.28
CA GLU A 23 -9.83 6.98 5.64
C GLU A 23 -9.03 7.78 6.68
N GLY A 24 -7.85 8.29 6.33
CA GLY A 24 -7.01 9.11 7.22
C GLY A 24 -6.41 8.33 8.40
N MET A 25 -6.35 7.00 8.32
CA MET A 25 -5.80 6.16 9.38
C MET A 25 -4.27 6.30 9.45
N SER A 26 -3.70 6.22 10.66
CA SER A 26 -2.24 6.16 10.81
C SER A 26 -1.70 4.79 10.38
N TRP A 27 -0.43 4.72 10.00
CA TRP A 27 0.24 3.45 9.67
C TRP A 27 0.23 2.45 10.83
N GLU A 28 0.21 2.93 12.08
CA GLU A 28 0.07 2.10 13.29
C GLU A 28 -1.31 1.44 13.37
N GLN A 29 -2.38 2.19 13.07
CA GLN A 29 -3.74 1.65 13.02
C GLN A 29 -3.89 0.65 11.90
N ILE A 30 -3.33 0.95 10.73
CA ILE A 30 -3.34 0.05 9.57
C ILE A 30 -2.57 -1.24 9.87
N ALA A 31 -1.42 -1.16 10.53
CA ALA A 31 -0.66 -2.34 10.96
C ALA A 31 -1.46 -3.21 11.94
N ALA A 32 -2.21 -2.59 12.86
CA ALA A 32 -3.10 -3.32 13.76
C ALA A 32 -4.27 -4.00 13.01
N GLU A 33 -4.89 -3.32 12.05
CA GLU A 33 -6.00 -3.86 11.23
C GLU A 33 -5.54 -4.97 10.28
N LEU A 34 -4.31 -4.88 9.75
CA LEU A 34 -3.73 -5.89 8.87
C LEU A 34 -3.10 -7.06 9.64
N GLU A 35 -3.03 -6.98 10.98
CA GLU A 35 -2.28 -7.91 11.83
C GLU A 35 -0.80 -8.09 11.40
N GLU A 36 -0.22 -7.04 10.81
CA GLU A 36 1.14 -7.03 10.28
C GLU A 36 2.06 -6.15 11.14
N PRO A 37 3.38 -6.42 11.16
CA PRO A 37 4.33 -5.54 11.83
C PRO A 37 4.33 -4.14 11.20
N LEU A 38 4.36 -3.09 12.01
CA LEU A 38 4.45 -1.71 11.54
C LEU A 38 5.59 -1.51 10.53
N ALA A 39 6.78 -2.06 10.82
CA ALA A 39 7.92 -1.98 9.91
C ALA A 39 7.71 -2.71 8.57
N ALA A 40 6.82 -3.69 8.49
CA ALA A 40 6.41 -4.29 7.21
C ALA A 40 5.51 -3.33 6.44
N VAL A 41 4.50 -2.76 7.11
CA VAL A 41 3.56 -1.78 6.52
C VAL A 41 4.27 -0.52 6.04
N GLU A 42 5.20 0.03 6.82
CA GLU A 42 6.00 1.21 6.41
C GLU A 42 6.87 0.92 5.17
N ARG A 43 7.48 -0.27 5.09
CA ARG A 43 8.24 -0.68 3.90
C ARG A 43 7.34 -0.86 2.69
N MET A 44 6.14 -1.39 2.89
CA MET A 44 5.13 -1.54 1.83
C MET A 44 4.65 -0.17 1.34
N ALA A 45 4.38 0.76 2.25
CA ALA A 45 3.98 2.13 1.94
C ALA A 45 5.07 2.86 1.14
N ALA A 46 6.32 2.81 1.57
CA ALA A 46 7.44 3.43 0.87
C ALA A 46 7.67 2.81 -0.54
N ALA A 47 7.49 1.50 -0.67
CA ALA A 47 7.59 0.82 -1.96
C ALA A 47 6.47 1.24 -2.93
N TYR A 48 5.24 1.40 -2.42
CA TYR A 48 4.10 1.85 -3.21
C TYR A 48 4.23 3.33 -3.60
N GLU A 49 4.67 4.20 -2.70
CA GLU A 49 4.97 5.61 -2.98
C GLU A 49 6.00 5.74 -4.12
N HIS A 50 7.10 4.99 -4.04
CA HIS A 50 8.12 4.99 -5.09
C HIS A 50 7.59 4.48 -6.44
N LEU A 51 6.72 3.47 -6.43
CA LEU A 51 6.04 2.98 -7.64
C LEU A 51 5.15 4.07 -8.24
N THR A 52 4.33 4.74 -7.42
CA THR A 52 3.45 5.81 -7.88
C THR A 52 4.22 7.04 -8.36
N ASP A 53 5.32 7.40 -7.71
CA ASP A 53 6.20 8.49 -8.14
C ASP A 53 6.87 8.18 -9.47
N THR A 54 7.33 6.94 -9.66
CA THR A 54 7.93 6.50 -10.92
C THR A 54 6.89 6.50 -12.04
N VAL A 55 5.68 5.99 -11.80
CA VAL A 55 4.58 6.02 -12.78
C VAL A 55 4.15 7.46 -13.09
N ALA A 56 4.11 8.35 -12.10
CA ALA A 56 3.81 9.76 -12.30
C ALA A 56 4.91 10.48 -13.10
N ALA A 57 6.18 10.16 -12.82
CA ALA A 57 7.33 10.70 -13.56
C ALA A 57 7.35 10.21 -15.02
N ASP A 58 7.02 8.94 -15.27
CA ASP A 58 6.90 8.39 -16.62
C ASP A 58 5.70 9.01 -17.37
N ALA A 59 4.58 9.22 -16.69
CA ALA A 59 3.42 9.90 -17.29
C ALA A 59 3.73 11.36 -17.66
N GLN A 60 4.56 12.06 -16.88
CA GLN A 60 5.04 13.40 -17.24
C GLN A 60 5.96 13.38 -18.47
N HIS A 61 6.75 12.33 -18.66
CA HIS A 61 7.65 12.20 -19.82
C HIS A 61 6.92 11.96 -21.14
N VAL A 62 5.69 11.42 -21.12
CA VAL A 62 4.89 11.17 -22.33
C VAL A 62 4.14 12.43 -22.81
N LEU A 63 4.06 13.47 -21.98
CA LEU A 63 3.34 14.71 -22.29
C LEU A 63 4.20 15.77 -23.02
N PHE A 64 5.45 15.45 -23.37
CA PHE A 64 6.36 16.33 -24.09
C PHE A 64 6.93 15.69 -25.36
#